data_AF-A0A8H7YW88-F1
#
_entry.id   AF-A0A8H7YW88-F1
#
_cell.length_a   1.000
_cell.length_b   1.000
_cell.length_c   1.000
_cell.angle_alpha   90.00
_cell.angle_beta   90.00
_cell.angle_gamma   90.00
#
_symmetry.space_group_name_H-M   'P 1'
#
loop_
_entity.id
_entity.type
_entity.pdbx_description
1 polymer ?
#
loop_
_entity_poly.entity_id
_entity_poly.type
_entity_poly.pdbx_seq_one_letter_code
_entity_poly.pdbx_strand_id
1 'polypeptide(L)'
;MYEIDDPDLQKEKCYTTIGKLPPFVDPRQPPVKKCPFSSISKHPFVHSTSLILPKEIYDSVWDSISSRIQTPQYAKVIMPLSVLVERDFFNCYIKIGDILLISEGRSGVDNVYTLHNGVLRLELDKNSFERAGLDGKPIRSGGRKHVKERYAVEINLRLPSMLHGKKGFERIVWAFKNVLTTSVTWLFCDLTPSPTYSEEGKNSSSILALYLFLFVVTFPTQMHR
;
A
#
# COMPACT_ATOMS: atom_id res chain seq x y z
N MET A 1 -37.03 -15.30 -5.82
CA MET A 1 -35.65 -15.39 -6.30
C MET A 1 -35.35 -14.03 -6.90
N TYR A 2 -34.73 -13.13 -6.15
CA TYR A 2 -34.47 -11.76 -6.62
C TYR A 2 -33.03 -11.73 -7.12
N GLU A 3 -32.87 -11.68 -8.44
CA GLU A 3 -31.62 -11.31 -9.08
C GLU A 3 -31.40 -9.83 -8.81
N ILE A 4 -30.44 -9.52 -7.93
CA ILE A 4 -29.90 -8.18 -7.80
C ILE A 4 -28.77 -8.11 -8.82
N ASP A 5 -29.11 -7.66 -10.03
CA ASP A 5 -28.12 -7.09 -10.94
C ASP A 5 -27.54 -5.86 -10.25
N ASP A 6 -26.33 -6.01 -9.70
CA ASP A 6 -25.56 -4.89 -9.16
C ASP A 6 -24.63 -4.36 -10.27
N PRO A 7 -25.02 -3.28 -10.97
CA PRO A 7 -24.26 -2.71 -12.08
C PRO A 7 -22.93 -2.10 -11.66
N ASP A 8 -22.64 -2.01 -10.36
CA ASP A 8 -21.42 -1.43 -9.81
C ASP A 8 -20.19 -2.34 -9.91
N LEU A 9 -20.32 -3.59 -10.36
CA LEU A 9 -19.23 -4.57 -10.33
C LEU A 9 -18.37 -4.62 -11.60
N GLN A 10 -18.52 -3.67 -12.53
CA GLN A 10 -17.76 -3.70 -13.80
C GLN A 10 -17.37 -2.37 -14.44
N LYS A 11 -17.72 -1.22 -13.86
CA LYS A 11 -17.28 0.07 -14.41
C LYS A 11 -16.10 0.60 -13.62
N GLU A 12 -15.16 1.20 -14.32
CA GLU A 12 -14.25 2.16 -13.70
C GLU A 12 -15.12 3.17 -12.94
N LYS A 13 -15.05 3.10 -11.61
CA LYS A 13 -15.89 3.93 -10.75
C LYS A 13 -15.24 5.29 -10.66
N CYS A 14 -15.83 6.28 -11.32
CA CYS A 14 -15.49 7.67 -11.08
C CYS A 14 -16.25 8.14 -9.83
N TYR A 15 -15.56 8.20 -8.70
CA TYR A 15 -16.11 8.78 -7.49
C TYR A 15 -15.95 10.29 -7.53
N THR A 16 -17.06 11.02 -7.60
CA THR A 16 -17.06 12.48 -7.54
C THR A 16 -17.47 12.95 -6.15
N THR A 17 -16.70 13.85 -5.56
CA THR A 17 -17.07 14.54 -4.31
C THR A 17 -17.05 16.04 -4.58
N ILE A 18 -18.16 16.72 -4.30
CA ILE A 18 -18.25 18.19 -4.32
C ILE A 18 -18.36 18.65 -2.87
N GLY A 19 -17.51 19.60 -2.47
CA GLY A 19 -17.50 20.12 -1.11
C GLY A 19 -16.92 21.52 -1.06
N LYS A 20 -17.38 22.31 -0.08
CA LYS A 20 -16.76 23.59 0.27
C LYS A 20 -15.64 23.35 1.27
N LEU A 21 -14.49 23.97 1.03
CA LEU A 21 -13.42 23.96 2.03
C LEU A 21 -13.88 24.68 3.30
N PRO A 22 -13.42 24.23 4.49
CA PRO A 22 -13.72 24.94 5.73
C PRO A 22 -13.14 26.36 5.66
N PRO A 23 -13.73 27.34 6.39
CA PRO A 23 -13.21 28.71 6.44
C PRO A 23 -11.75 28.81 6.92
N PHE A 24 -11.33 27.83 7.73
CA PHE A 24 -9.98 27.69 8.24
C PHE A 24 -9.55 26.23 8.17
N VAL A 25 -8.37 25.99 7.59
CA VAL A 25 -7.73 24.68 7.54
C VAL A 25 -6.35 24.84 8.17
N ASP A 26 -6.14 24.17 9.31
CA ASP A 26 -4.80 24.07 9.88
C ASP A 26 -3.98 23.08 9.02
N PRO A 27 -2.89 23.51 8.37
CA PRO A 27 -2.04 22.62 7.58
C PRO A 27 -1.43 21.48 8.39
N ARG A 28 -1.25 21.66 9.71
CA ARG A 28 -0.67 20.64 10.60
C ARG A 28 -1.71 19.64 11.10
N GLN A 29 -2.98 20.00 11.05
CA GLN A 29 -4.10 19.17 11.51
C GLN A 29 -5.29 19.29 10.55
N PRO A 30 -5.16 18.76 9.31
CA PRO A 30 -6.24 18.83 8.35
C PRO A 30 -7.47 18.05 8.85
N PRO A 31 -8.70 18.50 8.56
CA PRO A 31 -9.92 17.80 8.97
C PRO A 31 -9.97 16.38 8.40
N VAL A 32 -10.01 15.33 9.20
CA VAL A 32 -9.99 13.94 8.67
C VAL A 32 -11.38 13.36 8.39
N LYS A 33 -12.43 13.91 9.00
CA LYS A 33 -13.79 13.33 8.96
C LYS A 33 -14.72 13.96 7.92
N LYS A 34 -14.42 15.19 7.47
CA LYS A 34 -15.29 15.95 6.57
C LYS A 34 -14.78 15.91 5.13
N CYS A 35 -15.69 15.90 4.16
CA CYS A 35 -15.34 16.06 2.75
C CYS A 35 -14.68 17.44 2.53
N PRO A 36 -13.71 17.55 1.59
CA PRO A 36 -13.20 16.49 0.71
C PRO A 36 -12.12 15.60 1.34
N PHE A 37 -11.57 15.98 2.48
CA PHE A 37 -10.43 15.30 3.11
C PHE A 37 -10.70 13.84 3.47
N SER A 38 -11.91 13.52 3.95
CA SER A 38 -12.30 12.14 4.25
C SER A 38 -12.46 11.27 3.00
N SER A 39 -12.66 11.86 1.82
CA SER A 39 -12.61 11.13 0.55
C SER A 39 -11.16 10.87 0.14
N ILE A 40 -10.30 11.88 0.23
CA ILE A 40 -8.88 11.77 -0.13
C ILE A 40 -8.17 10.73 0.74
N SER A 41 -8.38 10.76 2.06
CA SER A 41 -7.70 9.87 3.00
C SER A 41 -8.07 8.39 2.87
N LYS A 42 -9.18 8.06 2.20
CA LYS A 42 -9.59 6.68 1.92
C LYS A 42 -8.81 6.03 0.78
N HIS A 43 -8.03 6.81 0.03
CA HIS A 43 -7.25 6.35 -1.12
C HIS A 43 -5.75 6.42 -0.81
N PRO A 44 -5.17 5.41 -0.12
CA PRO A 44 -3.76 5.44 0.27
C PRO A 44 -2.80 5.28 -0.90
N PHE A 45 -3.23 4.63 -1.99
CA PHE A 45 -2.42 4.44 -3.19
C PHE A 45 -2.97 5.34 -4.29
N VAL A 46 -2.17 6.34 -4.70
CA VAL A 46 -2.51 7.29 -5.76
C VAL A 46 -1.43 7.23 -6.83
N HIS A 47 -1.83 6.88 -8.05
CA HIS A 47 -0.92 6.84 -9.19
C HIS A 47 -0.69 8.23 -9.81
N SER A 48 -1.77 9.02 -9.96
CA SER A 48 -1.72 10.32 -10.62
C SER A 48 -2.73 11.27 -10.00
N THR A 49 -2.32 12.52 -9.85
CA THR A 49 -3.16 13.62 -9.38
C THR A 49 -3.08 14.76 -10.40
N SER A 50 -4.23 15.33 -10.76
CA SER A 50 -4.31 16.49 -11.64
C SER A 50 -5.03 17.62 -10.92
N LEU A 51 -4.45 18.82 -11.00
CA LEU A 51 -5.03 20.04 -10.45
C LEU A 51 -5.41 20.97 -11.61
N ILE A 52 -6.67 21.40 -11.66
CA ILE A 52 -7.18 22.32 -12.66
C ILE A 52 -7.50 23.64 -11.97
N LEU A 53 -6.96 24.75 -12.49
CA LEU A 53 -7.13 26.09 -11.96
C LEU A 53 -7.49 27.07 -13.09
N PRO A 54 -8.31 28.11 -12.83
CA PRO A 54 -8.42 29.26 -13.72
C PRO A 54 -7.05 29.91 -13.95
N LYS A 55 -6.83 30.44 -15.15
CA LYS A 55 -5.52 30.94 -15.59
C LYS A 55 -4.97 32.03 -14.66
N GLU A 56 -5.83 32.94 -14.24
CA GLU A 56 -5.50 34.09 -13.40
C GLU A 56 -4.99 33.65 -12.01
N ILE A 57 -5.55 32.55 -11.48
CA ILE A 57 -5.16 31.98 -10.19
C ILE A 57 -3.88 31.15 -10.33
N TYR A 58 -3.75 30.41 -11.43
CA TYR A 58 -2.56 29.61 -11.71
C TYR A 58 -1.30 30.47 -11.69
N ASP A 59 -1.30 31.56 -12.46
CA ASP A 59 -0.15 32.48 -12.58
C ASP A 59 0.23 33.12 -11.23
N SER A 60 -0.74 33.26 -10.32
CA SER A 60 -0.53 33.90 -9.01
C SER A 60 -0.06 32.94 -7.92
N VAL A 61 -0.42 31.64 -7.99
CA VAL A 61 -0.30 30.72 -6.85
C VAL A 61 0.57 29.48 -7.17
N TRP A 62 0.78 29.14 -8.44
CA TRP A 62 1.42 27.88 -8.82
C TRP A 62 2.83 27.72 -8.25
N ASP A 63 3.67 28.75 -8.26
CA ASP A 63 5.04 28.68 -7.71
C ASP A 63 5.06 28.37 -6.20
N SER A 64 4.07 28.88 -5.47
CA SER A 64 3.90 28.60 -4.03
C SER A 64 3.39 27.18 -3.78
N ILE A 65 2.58 26.63 -4.69
CA ILE A 65 2.09 25.24 -4.61
C ILE A 65 3.21 24.27 -4.99
N SER A 66 3.84 24.47 -6.14
CA SER A 66 4.85 23.57 -6.71
C SER A 66 6.06 23.43 -5.80
N SER A 67 6.50 24.52 -5.15
CA SER A 67 7.58 24.49 -4.15
C SER A 67 7.25 23.67 -2.88
N ARG A 68 5.97 23.43 -2.59
CA ARG A 68 5.52 22.61 -1.45
C ARG A 68 5.24 21.16 -1.83
N ILE A 69 5.12 20.86 -3.12
CA ILE A 69 4.88 19.49 -3.58
C ILE A 69 6.20 18.73 -3.49
N GLN A 70 6.25 17.76 -2.58
CA GLN A 70 7.34 16.81 -2.52
C GLN A 70 7.04 15.65 -3.47
N THR A 71 7.98 15.31 -4.35
CA THR A 71 7.87 14.09 -5.14
C THR A 71 8.16 12.92 -4.21
N PRO A 72 7.20 12.00 -3.97
CA PRO A 72 7.46 10.85 -3.12
C PRO A 72 8.56 10.00 -3.75
N GLN A 73 9.58 9.68 -2.97
CA GLN A 73 10.60 8.73 -3.39
C GLN A 73 10.07 7.32 -3.18
N TYR A 74 10.12 6.52 -4.24
CA TYR A 74 9.74 5.12 -4.19
C TYR A 74 10.79 4.26 -4.91
N ALA A 75 10.88 3.01 -4.48
CA ALA A 75 11.76 2.02 -5.05
C ALA A 75 10.94 0.86 -5.62
N LYS A 76 11.42 0.28 -6.72
CA LYS A 76 10.92 -0.99 -7.23
C LYS A 76 11.79 -2.10 -6.64
N VAL A 77 11.19 -3.02 -5.89
CA VAL A 77 11.91 -4.11 -5.20
C VAL A 77 11.27 -5.45 -5.56
N ILE A 78 12.07 -6.48 -5.82
CA ILE A 78 11.57 -7.83 -6.04
C ILE A 78 11.86 -8.64 -4.78
N MET A 79 10.80 -9.08 -4.09
CA MET A 79 10.96 -9.86 -2.86
C MET A 79 9.71 -10.72 -2.58
N PRO A 80 9.86 -11.86 -1.88
CA PRO A 80 8.73 -12.65 -1.42
C PRO A 80 8.08 -12.04 -0.17
N LEU A 81 6.84 -12.45 0.13
CA LEU A 81 6.14 -12.01 1.35
C LEU A 81 6.87 -12.39 2.64
N SER A 82 7.71 -13.43 2.62
CA SER A 82 8.48 -13.87 3.80
C SER A 82 9.41 -12.78 4.32
N VAL A 83 9.95 -11.91 3.46
CA VAL A 83 10.82 -10.80 3.86
C VAL A 83 10.07 -9.82 4.77
N LEU A 84 8.76 -9.61 4.54
CA LEU A 84 7.96 -8.68 5.35
C LEU A 84 7.87 -9.10 6.82
N VAL A 85 7.98 -10.40 7.09
CA VAL A 85 7.89 -10.97 8.45
C VAL A 85 9.25 -11.34 9.03
N GLU A 86 10.34 -11.10 8.31
CA GLU A 86 11.70 -11.23 8.85
C GLU A 86 11.96 -10.15 9.88
N ARG A 87 12.71 -10.51 10.94
CA ARG A 87 12.84 -9.71 12.16
C ARG A 87 13.25 -8.25 11.88
N ASP A 88 14.23 -8.05 11.00
CA ASP A 88 14.80 -6.72 10.77
C ASP A 88 13.82 -5.85 9.97
N PHE A 89 13.31 -6.35 8.84
CA PHE A 89 12.31 -5.63 8.05
C PHE A 89 11.05 -5.33 8.85
N PHE A 90 10.53 -6.34 9.55
CA PHE A 90 9.30 -6.25 10.34
C PHE A 90 9.40 -5.20 11.45
N ASN A 91 10.50 -5.18 12.19
CA ASN A 91 10.67 -4.19 13.26
C ASN A 91 10.91 -2.79 12.72
N CYS A 92 11.80 -2.64 11.73
CA CYS A 92 12.19 -1.34 11.22
C CYS A 92 11.08 -0.65 10.42
N TYR A 93 10.47 -1.35 9.47
CA TYR A 93 9.51 -0.72 8.56
C TYR A 93 8.04 -0.92 8.94
N ILE A 94 7.70 -2.01 9.64
CA ILE A 94 6.29 -2.31 9.96
C ILE A 94 5.93 -1.86 11.37
N LYS A 95 6.76 -2.15 12.38
CA LYS A 95 6.49 -1.76 13.77
C LYS A 95 6.83 -0.30 14.06
N ILE A 96 8.02 0.14 13.67
CA ILE A 96 8.53 1.48 13.99
C ILE A 96 8.24 2.46 12.85
N GLY A 97 8.60 2.10 11.62
CA GLY A 97 8.42 2.94 10.44
C GLY A 97 7.00 2.98 9.91
N ASP A 98 6.80 3.76 8.84
CA ASP A 98 5.56 3.86 8.09
C ASP A 98 5.85 3.77 6.60
N ILE A 99 5.35 2.70 5.97
CA ILE A 99 5.63 2.40 4.57
C ILE A 99 4.33 2.10 3.81
N LEU A 100 4.37 2.40 2.52
CA LEU A 100 3.41 1.94 1.53
C LEU A 100 4.07 0.85 0.68
N LEU A 101 3.40 -0.29 0.56
CA LEU A 101 3.74 -1.33 -0.40
C LEU A 101 2.53 -1.69 -1.24
N ILE A 102 2.76 -1.84 -2.54
CA ILE A 102 1.80 -2.43 -3.47
C ILE A 102 2.55 -3.38 -4.41
N SER A 103 2.05 -4.61 -4.52
CA SER A 103 2.60 -5.58 -5.47
C SER A 103 2.11 -5.29 -6.88
N GLU A 104 2.84 -5.79 -7.86
CA GLU A 104 2.32 -5.92 -9.22
C GLU A 104 1.14 -6.89 -9.29
N GLY A 105 0.38 -6.80 -10.39
CA GLY A 105 -0.75 -7.68 -10.69
C GLY A 105 -2.08 -6.94 -10.85
N ARG A 106 -3.07 -7.62 -11.41
CA ARG A 106 -4.42 -7.09 -11.62
C ARG A 106 -5.36 -7.64 -10.55
N SER A 107 -5.96 -6.75 -9.77
CA SER A 107 -7.02 -7.12 -8.83
C SER A 107 -8.16 -7.86 -9.57
N GLY A 108 -8.70 -8.89 -8.94
CA GLY A 108 -9.68 -9.80 -9.52
C GLY A 108 -9.07 -10.94 -10.35
N VAL A 109 -7.83 -10.84 -10.81
CA VAL A 109 -7.20 -11.81 -11.72
C VAL A 109 -5.95 -12.45 -11.12
N ASP A 110 -5.04 -11.65 -10.61
CA ASP A 110 -3.77 -12.08 -10.04
C ASP A 110 -3.83 -12.05 -8.51
N ASN A 111 -2.86 -12.69 -7.86
CA ASN A 111 -2.71 -12.52 -6.42
C ASN A 111 -1.99 -11.19 -6.18
N VAL A 112 -2.67 -10.28 -5.49
CA VAL A 112 -2.17 -8.92 -5.25
C VAL A 112 -2.11 -8.62 -3.78
N TYR A 113 -1.12 -7.83 -3.39
CA TYR A 113 -0.79 -7.57 -2.00
C TYR A 113 -0.58 -6.08 -1.78
N THR A 114 -1.10 -5.57 -0.67
CA THR A 114 -0.89 -4.18 -0.27
C THR A 114 -0.56 -4.08 1.21
N LEU A 115 0.35 -3.19 1.58
CA LEU A 115 0.64 -2.81 2.95
C LEU A 115 0.45 -1.31 3.10
N HIS A 116 -0.39 -0.91 4.05
CA HIS A 116 -0.56 0.48 4.44
C HIS A 116 -0.90 0.53 5.92
N ASN A 117 -0.26 1.44 6.66
CA ASN A 117 -0.48 1.62 8.10
C ASN A 117 -0.32 0.30 8.90
N GLY A 118 0.64 -0.52 8.51
CA GLY A 118 0.91 -1.83 9.13
C GLY A 118 -0.16 -2.90 8.91
N VAL A 119 -1.15 -2.65 8.04
CA VAL A 119 -2.17 -3.65 7.65
C VAL A 119 -1.80 -4.23 6.29
N LEU A 120 -1.47 -5.51 6.27
CA LEU A 120 -1.18 -6.28 5.06
C LEU A 120 -2.48 -6.91 4.55
N ARG A 121 -2.92 -6.49 3.37
CA ARG A 121 -4.05 -7.09 2.67
C ARG A 121 -3.54 -7.98 1.55
N LEU A 122 -4.02 -9.23 1.54
CA LEU A 122 -3.75 -10.20 0.50
C LEU A 122 -5.04 -10.50 -0.24
N GLU A 123 -5.01 -10.37 -1.55
CA GLU A 123 -6.06 -10.84 -2.43
C GLU A 123 -5.58 -12.12 -3.10
N LEU A 124 -6.22 -13.24 -2.76
CA LEU A 124 -5.79 -14.56 -3.15
C LEU A 124 -6.85 -15.24 -4.02
N ASP A 125 -6.40 -16.02 -4.99
CA ASP A 125 -7.23 -17.05 -5.60
C ASP A 125 -7.61 -18.12 -4.56
N LYS A 126 -8.66 -18.88 -4.86
CA LYS A 126 -9.16 -19.95 -3.99
C LYS A 126 -8.09 -20.96 -3.56
N ASN A 127 -7.27 -21.45 -4.49
CA ASN A 127 -6.26 -22.48 -4.20
C ASN A 127 -5.19 -21.95 -3.24
N SER A 128 -4.65 -20.77 -3.55
CA SER A 128 -3.66 -20.10 -2.71
C SER A 128 -4.21 -19.78 -1.32
N PHE A 129 -5.48 -19.35 -1.22
CA PHE A 129 -6.14 -19.07 0.06
C PHE A 129 -6.31 -20.32 0.92
N GLU A 130 -6.89 -21.39 0.36
CA GLU A 130 -7.14 -22.64 1.07
C GLU A 130 -5.83 -23.28 1.56
N ARG A 131 -4.79 -23.27 0.72
CA ARG A 131 -3.46 -23.78 1.09
C ARG A 131 -2.77 -22.92 2.13
N ALA A 132 -2.88 -21.60 2.03
CA ALA A 132 -2.28 -20.69 3.00
C ALA A 132 -2.92 -20.87 4.38
N GLY A 133 -4.20 -21.28 4.39
CA GLY A 133 -4.96 -21.51 5.61
C GLY A 133 -4.94 -20.26 6.47
N LEU A 134 -5.18 -19.09 5.91
CA LEU A 134 -5.28 -17.83 6.65
C LEU A 134 -6.75 -17.43 6.80
N ASP A 135 -7.05 -16.61 7.80
CA ASP A 135 -8.41 -16.14 8.02
C ASP A 135 -8.72 -15.00 7.03
N GLY A 136 -9.71 -15.20 6.16
CA GLY A 136 -10.08 -14.25 5.12
C GLY A 136 -11.57 -14.29 4.80
N LYS A 137 -12.01 -13.32 3.99
CA LYS A 137 -13.41 -13.18 3.56
C LYS A 137 -13.49 -13.34 2.04
N PRO A 138 -14.52 -14.02 1.51
CA PRO A 138 -14.73 -14.08 0.07
C PRO A 138 -15.00 -12.67 -0.48
N ILE A 139 -14.35 -12.34 -1.60
CA ILE A 139 -14.61 -11.14 -2.37
C ILE A 139 -15.79 -11.46 -3.29
N ARG A 140 -16.92 -10.79 -3.07
CA ARG A 140 -18.13 -11.02 -3.86
C ARG A 140 -17.88 -10.58 -5.31
N SER A 141 -17.75 -11.56 -6.21
CA SER A 141 -17.93 -11.35 -7.63
C SER A 141 -19.43 -11.35 -7.92
N GLY A 142 -20.02 -10.18 -8.20
CA GLY A 142 -21.47 -10.04 -8.37
C GLY A 142 -22.07 -10.96 -9.42
N GLY A 143 -22.54 -12.14 -9.00
CA GLY A 143 -23.35 -13.07 -9.79
C GLY A 143 -22.69 -13.73 -11.00
N ARG A 144 -21.44 -13.39 -11.37
CA ARG A 144 -20.83 -13.90 -12.60
C ARG A 144 -20.37 -15.35 -12.44
N LYS A 145 -21.07 -16.24 -13.14
CA LYS A 145 -20.82 -17.69 -13.24
C LYS A 145 -19.39 -18.08 -13.68
N HIS A 146 -18.63 -17.15 -14.26
CA HIS A 146 -17.28 -17.40 -14.82
C HIS A 146 -16.13 -16.69 -14.09
N VAL A 147 -16.38 -15.90 -13.03
CA VAL A 147 -15.29 -15.26 -12.29
C VAL A 147 -14.82 -16.20 -11.19
N LYS A 148 -13.51 -16.50 -11.19
CA LYS A 148 -12.89 -17.32 -10.16
C LYS A 148 -13.09 -16.67 -8.79
N GLU A 149 -13.58 -17.46 -7.84
CA GLU A 149 -13.76 -17.03 -6.46
C GLU A 149 -12.42 -16.55 -5.87
N ARG A 150 -12.43 -15.38 -5.22
CA ARG A 150 -11.26 -14.77 -4.59
C ARG A 150 -11.53 -14.47 -3.14
N TYR A 151 -10.45 -14.37 -2.36
CA TYR A 151 -10.50 -14.13 -0.93
C TYR A 151 -9.61 -12.95 -0.55
N ALA A 152 -10.11 -12.08 0.32
CA ALA A 152 -9.38 -11.01 0.95
C ALA A 152 -8.97 -11.45 2.36
N VAL A 153 -7.67 -11.49 2.62
CA VAL A 153 -7.07 -11.72 3.93
C VAL A 153 -6.50 -10.40 4.41
N GLU A 154 -6.89 -9.94 5.60
CA GLU A 154 -6.40 -8.70 6.18
C GLU A 154 -5.68 -8.99 7.50
N ILE A 155 -4.41 -8.65 7.55
CA ILE A 155 -3.53 -8.94 8.68
C ILE A 155 -2.99 -7.62 9.22
N ASN A 156 -3.43 -7.24 10.41
CA ASN A 156 -2.82 -6.12 11.11
C ASN A 156 -1.52 -6.59 11.80
N LEU A 157 -0.39 -6.31 11.15
CA LEU A 157 0.95 -6.70 11.59
C LEU A 157 1.44 -5.88 12.79
N ARG A 158 0.76 -4.79 13.15
CA ARG A 158 1.11 -3.96 14.32
C ARG A 158 0.46 -4.45 15.62
N LEU A 159 -0.44 -5.43 15.58
CA LEU A 159 -1.03 -6.00 16.80
C LEU A 159 0.04 -6.57 17.76
N PRO A 160 -0.17 -6.50 19.09
CA PRO A 160 0.75 -7.08 20.07
C PRO A 160 0.97 -8.59 19.93
N SER A 161 0.02 -9.30 19.31
CA SER A 161 0.11 -10.73 19.02
C SER A 161 1.02 -11.06 17.82
N MET A 162 1.40 -10.07 17.02
CA MET A 162 2.25 -10.23 15.84
C MET A 162 3.71 -10.15 16.23
N LEU A 163 4.17 -11.22 16.87
CA LEU A 163 5.52 -11.41 17.38
C LEU A 163 5.94 -12.87 17.15
N HIS A 164 7.21 -13.07 16.80
CA HIS A 164 7.81 -14.39 16.68
C HIS A 164 7.61 -15.22 17.95
N GLY A 165 7.29 -16.51 17.79
CA GLY A 165 6.96 -17.44 18.87
C GLY A 165 5.49 -17.48 19.26
N LYS A 166 4.64 -16.56 18.77
CA LYS A 166 3.18 -16.64 18.96
C LYS A 166 2.56 -17.46 17.83
N LYS A 167 1.71 -18.44 18.19
CA LYS A 167 1.06 -19.35 17.23
C LYS A 167 0.39 -18.63 16.04
N GLY A 168 -0.29 -17.51 16.29
CA GLY A 168 -0.94 -16.74 15.24
C GLY A 168 0.05 -16.13 14.23
N PHE A 169 1.16 -15.60 14.73
CA PHE A 169 2.21 -15.05 13.87
C PHE A 169 3.00 -16.14 13.15
N GLU A 170 3.31 -17.26 13.82
CA GLU A 170 3.97 -18.41 13.20
C GLU A 170 3.17 -19.01 12.04
N ARG A 171 1.82 -18.98 12.12
CA ARG A 171 0.95 -19.39 11.00
C ARG A 171 1.13 -18.50 9.78
N ILE A 172 1.30 -17.20 9.98
CA ILE A 172 1.55 -16.23 8.90
C ILE A 172 2.94 -16.47 8.30
N VAL A 173 3.96 -16.61 9.15
CA VAL A 173 5.33 -16.92 8.74
C VAL A 173 5.38 -18.21 7.91
N TRP A 174 4.67 -19.25 8.37
CA TRP A 174 4.58 -20.52 7.66
C TRP A 174 3.93 -20.36 6.28
N ALA A 175 2.80 -19.65 6.19
CA ALA A 175 2.10 -19.42 4.93
C ALA A 175 3.00 -18.70 3.92
N PHE A 176 3.77 -17.69 4.36
CA PHE A 176 4.66 -16.93 3.48
C PHE A 176 5.90 -17.72 3.05
N LYS A 177 6.37 -18.64 3.90
CA LYS A 177 7.55 -19.47 3.59
C LYS A 177 7.25 -20.75 2.80
N ASN A 178 6.03 -21.27 2.87
CA ASN A 178 5.69 -22.59 2.30
C ASN A 178 4.62 -22.55 1.22
N VAL A 179 3.77 -21.53 1.20
CA VAL A 179 2.63 -21.45 0.26
C VAL A 179 2.80 -20.27 -0.68
N LEU A 180 2.91 -19.06 -0.13
CA LEU A 180 3.02 -17.80 -0.88
C LEU A 180 4.51 -17.43 -1.07
N THR A 181 5.27 -18.35 -1.65
CA THR A 181 6.73 -18.27 -1.75
C THR A 181 7.24 -17.48 -2.95
N THR A 182 6.37 -17.26 -3.93
CA THR A 182 6.71 -16.54 -5.16
C THR A 182 7.15 -15.12 -4.83
N SER A 183 8.33 -14.74 -5.34
CA SER A 183 8.76 -13.35 -5.29
C SER A 183 7.93 -12.53 -6.26
N VAL A 184 7.48 -11.37 -5.82
CA VAL A 184 6.73 -10.43 -6.66
C VAL A 184 7.44 -9.10 -6.68
N THR A 185 7.17 -8.31 -7.71
CA THR A 185 7.61 -6.93 -7.76
C THR A 185 6.73 -6.07 -6.88
N TRP A 186 7.36 -5.24 -6.05
CA TRP A 186 6.74 -4.25 -5.18
C TRP A 186 7.13 -2.85 -5.61
N LEU A 187 6.19 -1.91 -5.49
CA LEU A 187 6.50 -0.51 -5.28
C LEU A 187 6.55 -0.25 -3.78
N PHE A 188 7.71 0.20 -3.31
CA PHE A 188 8.01 0.53 -1.93
C PHE A 188 8.16 2.04 -1.78
N CYS A 189 7.41 2.64 -0.86
CA CYS A 189 7.56 4.05 -0.52
C CYS A 189 7.63 4.20 1.00
N ASP A 190 8.70 4.85 1.48
CA ASP A 190 8.86 5.20 2.89
C ASP A 190 8.18 6.55 3.14
N LEU A 191 7.20 6.56 4.04
CA LEU A 191 6.48 7.76 4.45
C LEU A 191 7.11 8.43 5.66
N THR A 192 8.11 7.81 6.29
CA THR A 192 8.82 8.48 7.37
C THR A 192 9.55 9.70 6.81
N PRO A 193 9.40 10.87 7.46
CA PRO A 193 10.09 12.07 7.02
C PRO A 193 11.58 11.79 7.10
N SER A 194 12.28 11.86 5.97
CA SER A 194 13.74 11.80 5.95
C SER A 194 14.24 12.87 6.92
N PRO A 195 15.04 12.54 7.95
CA PRO A 195 15.65 13.57 8.76
C PRO A 195 16.45 14.47 7.80
N THR A 196 16.19 15.78 7.84
CA THR A 196 17.11 16.76 7.26
C THR A 196 18.47 16.42 7.86
N TYR A 197 19.39 15.92 7.04
CA TYR A 197 20.71 15.48 7.49
C TYR A 197 21.44 16.66 8.13
N SER A 198 21.35 16.79 9.44
CA SER A 198 22.46 17.26 10.27
C SER A 198 23.22 16.00 10.66
N GLU A 199 24.44 15.86 10.13
CA GLU A 199 25.36 14.79 10.48
C GLU A 199 25.51 14.71 12.01
N GLU A 200 24.96 13.65 12.62
CA GLU A 200 25.48 12.96 13.80
C GLU A 200 24.42 11.96 14.30
N GLY A 201 24.71 10.64 14.22
CA GLY A 201 23.94 9.65 14.99
C GLY A 201 23.61 8.28 14.36
N LYS A 202 24.64 7.50 14.00
CA LYS A 202 24.74 6.03 14.12
C LYS A 202 23.63 5.10 13.55
N ASN A 203 23.96 4.52 12.39
CA ASN A 203 24.34 3.11 12.16
C ASN A 203 23.36 1.92 12.12
N SER A 204 22.05 2.06 12.34
CA SER A 204 21.12 0.92 12.07
C SER A 204 20.28 1.10 10.80
N SER A 205 19.80 2.32 10.54
CA SER A 205 19.05 2.62 9.32
C SER A 205 19.91 2.60 8.07
N SER A 206 21.21 2.90 8.19
CA SER A 206 22.14 2.91 7.05
C SER A 206 22.43 1.51 6.50
N ILE A 207 22.49 0.48 7.35
CA ILE A 207 22.77 -0.90 6.91
C ILE A 207 21.55 -1.46 6.17
N LEU A 208 20.33 -1.27 6.68
CA LEU A 208 19.12 -1.74 6.00
C LEU A 208 18.81 -0.94 4.73
N ALA A 209 19.06 0.38 4.75
CA ALA A 209 19.03 1.18 3.54
C ALA A 209 20.06 0.68 2.52
N LEU A 210 21.29 0.34 2.94
CA LEU A 210 22.32 -0.28 2.10
C LEU A 210 21.89 -1.65 1.57
N TYR A 211 21.25 -2.50 2.38
CA TYR A 211 20.74 -3.80 1.93
C TYR A 211 19.62 -3.62 0.90
N LEU A 212 18.66 -2.72 1.14
CA LEU A 212 17.61 -2.40 0.18
C LEU A 212 18.22 -1.79 -1.10
N PHE A 213 19.22 -0.91 -0.97
CA PHE A 213 19.93 -0.30 -2.09
C PHE A 213 20.71 -1.35 -2.90
N LEU A 214 21.40 -2.28 -2.25
CA LEU A 214 22.05 -3.42 -2.91
C LEU A 214 21.03 -4.30 -3.63
N PHE A 215 19.88 -4.63 -3.01
CA PHE A 215 18.81 -5.40 -3.67
C PHE A 215 18.24 -4.67 -4.90
N VAL A 216 18.08 -3.34 -4.84
CA VAL A 216 17.61 -2.52 -5.96
C VAL A 216 18.66 -2.40 -7.07
N VAL A 217 19.94 -2.25 -6.73
CA VAL A 217 21.04 -2.07 -7.71
C VAL A 217 21.47 -3.38 -8.37
N THR A 218 21.22 -4.54 -7.75
CA THR A 218 21.64 -5.85 -8.31
C THR A 218 20.80 -6.32 -9.50
N PHE A 219 19.76 -5.57 -9.93
CA PHE A 219 19.05 -5.83 -11.18
C PHE A 219 19.22 -4.65 -12.14
N PRO A 220 19.79 -4.86 -13.35
CA PRO A 220 20.00 -3.77 -14.28
C PRO A 220 18.64 -3.27 -14.77
N THR A 221 18.43 -1.99 -14.53
CA THR A 221 17.51 -1.12 -15.25
C THR A 221 17.67 -1.36 -16.76
N GLN A 222 16.73 -2.09 -17.34
CA GLN A 222 16.41 -1.98 -18.76
C GLN A 222 15.00 -1.42 -18.84
N MET A 223 14.94 -0.10 -18.70
CA MET A 223 13.88 0.72 -19.28
C MET A 223 14.03 0.62 -20.80
N HIS A 224 12.99 0.14 -21.49
CA HIS A 224 12.79 0.50 -22.88
C HIS A 224 11.34 0.96 -23.06
N ARG A 225 11.24 2.27 -23.34
CA ARG A 225 10.23 3.06 -24.07
C ARG A 225 8.75 2.73 -23.87
#